data_AF-A0A1U7ZNP0-F1
#
_entry.id   AF-A0A1U7ZNP0-F1
#
_cell.length_a   1.000
_cell.length_b   1.000
_cell.length_c   1.000
_cell.angle_alpha   90.00
_cell.angle_beta   90.00
_cell.angle_gamma   90.00
#
_symmetry.space_group_name_H-M   'P 1'
#
loop_
_entity.id
_entity.type
_entity.pdbx_description
1 polymer ?
#
loop_
_entity_poly.entity_id
_entity_poly.type
_entity_poly.pdbx_seq_one_letter_code
_entity_poly.pdbx_strand_id
1 'polypeptide(L)'
;MSSAHVYLRLNKGQTIDDISEGLLEDCAQLVKANSIQGNKVNNVDVVYTPWYNLKKTASMDVGQVGFHNPKMVRTVRVEKRINEIVNRLNKTKVERKPDLRAEREAVNAAERAEKKLQLREKKRREEMERLEKERQAEIRSYKGLMVSEKMTSNKQIAAANKSLQELEEDFM
;
A
#
# COMPACT_ATOMS: atom_id res chain seq x y z
N MET A 1 30.56 -17.30 -14.15
CA MET A 1 29.61 -18.40 -13.86
C MET A 1 28.27 -18.00 -14.45
N SER A 2 27.82 -18.65 -15.54
CA SER A 2 26.52 -18.33 -16.13
C SER A 2 25.43 -19.15 -15.43
N SER A 3 24.37 -18.47 -14.99
CA SER A 3 23.24 -19.06 -14.27
C SER A 3 21.92 -18.43 -14.70
N ALA A 4 20.84 -19.19 -14.57
CA ALA A 4 19.51 -18.66 -14.78
C ALA A 4 19.11 -17.62 -13.72
N HIS A 5 18.30 -16.64 -14.13
CA HIS A 5 17.65 -15.68 -13.23
C HIS A 5 16.24 -16.17 -12.96
N VAL A 6 15.91 -16.36 -11.68
CA VAL A 6 14.57 -16.80 -11.25
C VAL A 6 13.90 -15.64 -10.54
N TYR A 7 12.67 -15.33 -10.93
CA TYR A 7 11.86 -14.28 -10.32
C TYR A 7 10.68 -14.90 -9.59
N LEU A 8 10.50 -14.50 -8.33
CA LEU A 8 9.32 -14.84 -7.55
C LEU A 8 8.38 -13.63 -7.52
N ARG A 9 7.12 -13.85 -7.91
CA ARG A 9 6.07 -12.83 -7.83
C ARG A 9 5.39 -12.93 -6.47
N LEU A 10 5.58 -11.91 -5.63
CA LEU A 10 4.95 -11.82 -4.32
C LEU A 10 3.54 -11.23 -4.41
N ASN A 11 2.70 -11.52 -3.42
CA ASN A 11 1.40 -10.88 -3.28
C ASN A 11 1.53 -9.41 -2.87
N LYS A 12 0.49 -8.62 -3.11
CA LYS A 12 0.47 -7.21 -2.69
C LYS A 12 0.71 -7.10 -1.17
N GLY A 13 1.70 -6.32 -0.78
CA GLY A 13 2.06 -6.07 0.63
C GLY A 13 3.04 -7.06 1.25
N GLN A 14 3.42 -8.14 0.56
CA GLN A 14 4.47 -9.05 1.01
C GLN A 14 5.86 -8.48 0.73
N THR A 15 6.76 -8.65 1.70
CA THR A 15 8.16 -8.26 1.63
C THR A 15 9.06 -9.47 1.42
N ILE A 16 10.36 -9.23 1.21
CA ILE A 16 11.35 -10.31 1.07
C ILE A 16 11.51 -11.13 2.35
N ASP A 17 11.16 -10.55 3.50
CA ASP A 17 11.20 -11.19 4.81
C ASP A 17 10.03 -12.16 5.03
N ASP A 18 8.92 -11.98 4.30
CA ASP A 18 7.73 -12.83 4.43
C ASP A 18 7.80 -14.11 3.57
N ILE A 19 8.92 -14.34 2.88
CA ILE A 19 9.10 -15.49 2.00
C ILE A 19 9.39 -16.72 2.86
N SER A 20 8.55 -17.75 2.75
CA SER A 20 8.78 -19.03 3.43
C SER A 20 10.09 -19.68 2.99
N GLU A 21 10.84 -20.24 3.93
CA GLU A 21 12.13 -20.89 3.66
C GLU A 21 12.04 -21.99 2.60
N GLY A 22 10.99 -22.82 2.62
CA GLY A 22 10.81 -23.87 1.61
C GLY A 22 10.63 -23.34 0.18
N LEU A 23 9.95 -22.20 0.01
CA LEU A 23 9.82 -21.54 -1.30
C LEU A 23 11.14 -20.94 -1.76
N LEU A 24 11.92 -20.39 -0.83
CA LEU A 24 13.25 -19.86 -1.12
C LEU A 24 14.21 -20.98 -1.53
N GLU A 25 14.14 -22.13 -0.85
CA GLU A 25 14.88 -23.34 -1.21
C GLU A 25 14.50 -23.84 -2.61
N ASP A 26 13.20 -23.92 -2.93
CA ASP A 26 12.70 -24.27 -4.25
C ASP A 26 13.30 -23.37 -5.35
N CYS A 27 13.29 -22.06 -5.13
CA CYS A 27 13.90 -21.10 -6.06
C CYS A 27 15.41 -21.32 -6.20
N ALA A 28 16.12 -21.51 -5.09
CA ALA A 28 17.57 -21.70 -5.11
C ALA A 28 17.98 -23.02 -5.80
N GLN A 29 17.22 -24.09 -5.58
CA GLN A 29 17.40 -25.38 -6.27
C GLN A 29 17.19 -25.23 -7.78
N LEU A 30 16.19 -24.44 -8.20
CA LEU A 30 15.95 -24.16 -9.63
C LEU A 30 17.08 -23.36 -10.28
N VAL A 31 17.63 -22.35 -9.58
CA VAL A 31 18.81 -21.58 -10.04
C VAL A 31 20.02 -22.50 -10.18
N LYS A 32 20.27 -23.35 -9.19
CA LYS A 32 21.38 -24.31 -9.19
C LYS A 32 21.26 -25.31 -10.35
N ALA A 33 20.08 -25.89 -10.56
CA ALA A 33 19.83 -26.86 -11.62
C ALA A 33 20.03 -26.25 -13.02
N ASN A 34 19.69 -24.97 -13.20
CA ASN A 34 19.82 -24.23 -14.44
C ASN A 34 21.11 -23.39 -14.53
N SER A 35 22.12 -23.71 -13.71
CA SER A 35 23.45 -23.09 -13.79
C SER A 35 24.40 -23.97 -14.59
N ILE A 36 25.15 -23.38 -15.53
CA ILE A 36 26.07 -24.15 -16.40
C ILE A 36 27.17 -24.83 -15.56
N GLN A 37 27.74 -24.09 -14.61
CA GLN A 37 28.80 -24.58 -13.74
C GLN A 37 28.28 -24.95 -12.35
N GLY A 38 27.30 -24.21 -11.80
CA GLY A 38 26.81 -24.39 -10.42
C GLY A 38 26.02 -25.67 -10.19
N ASN A 39 25.55 -26.31 -11.25
CA ASN A 39 24.83 -27.58 -11.19
C ASN A 39 25.73 -28.74 -10.71
N LYS A 40 27.04 -28.71 -11.03
CA LYS A 40 27.99 -29.80 -10.70
C LYS A 40 28.77 -29.56 -9.40
N VAL A 41 28.75 -28.34 -8.88
CA VAL A 41 29.52 -27.93 -7.70
C VAL A 41 28.65 -28.06 -6.46
N ASN A 42 29.18 -28.59 -5.37
CA ASN A 42 28.48 -28.61 -4.07
C ASN A 42 28.72 -27.29 -3.32
N ASN A 43 27.84 -26.94 -2.39
CA ASN A 43 27.94 -25.73 -1.56
C ASN A 43 28.01 -24.45 -2.40
N VAL A 44 26.96 -24.19 -3.16
CA VAL A 44 26.85 -22.99 -4.00
C VAL A 44 26.03 -21.94 -3.26
N ASP A 45 26.56 -20.72 -3.23
CA ASP A 45 25.87 -19.56 -2.69
C ASP A 45 24.97 -18.93 -3.76
N VAL A 46 23.67 -18.83 -3.46
CA VAL A 46 22.66 -18.21 -4.30
C VAL A 46 22.26 -16.89 -3.69
N VAL A 47 22.39 -15.83 -4.49
CA VAL A 47 22.00 -14.48 -4.10
C VAL A 47 20.51 -14.26 -4.38
N TYR A 48 19.80 -13.70 -3.42
CA TYR A 48 18.43 -13.23 -3.58
C TYR A 48 18.32 -11.77 -3.13
N THR A 49 17.67 -10.96 -3.96
CA THR A 49 17.51 -9.52 -3.71
C THR A 49 16.22 -9.02 -4.38
N PRO A 50 15.60 -7.95 -3.87
CA PRO A 50 14.44 -7.36 -4.52
C PRO A 50 14.75 -6.85 -5.93
N TRP A 51 13.77 -6.93 -6.83
CA TRP A 51 13.95 -6.56 -8.24
C TRP A 51 14.39 -5.10 -8.45
N TYR A 52 13.95 -4.18 -7.59
CA TYR A 52 14.28 -2.76 -7.66
C TYR A 52 15.74 -2.46 -7.30
N ASN A 53 16.45 -3.41 -6.67
CA ASN A 53 17.87 -3.27 -6.34
C ASN A 53 18.78 -3.64 -7.52
N LEU A 54 18.24 -4.20 -8.60
CA LEU A 54 19.00 -4.59 -9.79
C LEU A 54 19.39 -3.35 -10.60
N LYS A 55 20.69 -3.18 -10.84
CA LYS A 55 21.26 -2.12 -11.66
C LYS A 55 21.76 -2.68 -12.98
N LYS A 56 21.27 -2.14 -14.09
CA LYS A 56 21.77 -2.43 -15.43
C LYS A 56 22.28 -1.15 -16.08
N THR A 57 23.54 -1.13 -16.51
CA THR A 57 24.10 -0.03 -17.32
C THR A 57 24.19 -0.43 -18.79
N ALA A 58 24.18 0.53 -19.69
CA ALA A 58 24.29 0.28 -21.14
C ALA A 58 25.62 -0.40 -21.53
N SER A 59 26.67 -0.20 -20.74
CA SER A 59 27.98 -0.83 -20.92
C SER A 59 28.07 -2.28 -20.44
N MET A 60 27.04 -2.82 -19.77
CA MET A 60 27.07 -4.18 -19.22
C MET A 60 26.60 -5.20 -20.24
N ASP A 61 27.37 -6.27 -20.40
CA ASP A 61 27.06 -7.39 -21.30
C ASP A 61 25.72 -8.06 -20.97
N VAL A 62 25.11 -8.71 -21.95
CA VAL A 62 23.83 -9.42 -21.77
C VAL A 62 23.97 -10.46 -20.63
N GLY A 63 23.04 -10.42 -19.68
CA GLY A 63 23.07 -11.26 -18.47
C GLY A 63 23.87 -10.67 -17.30
N GLN A 64 24.76 -9.70 -17.52
CA GLN A 64 25.44 -9.01 -16.43
C GLN A 64 24.49 -8.02 -15.74
N VAL A 65 24.39 -8.14 -14.42
CA VAL A 65 23.63 -7.23 -13.55
C VAL A 65 24.50 -6.81 -12.37
N GLY A 66 24.36 -5.56 -11.96
CA GLY A 66 24.91 -5.04 -10.71
C GLY A 66 23.82 -4.82 -9.66
N PHE A 67 24.22 -4.33 -8.49
CA PHE A 67 23.30 -3.96 -7.41
C PHE A 67 23.43 -2.47 -7.10
N HIS A 68 22.30 -1.82 -6.78
CA HIS A 68 22.31 -0.44 -6.30
C HIS A 68 22.83 -0.35 -4.86
N ASN A 69 22.36 -1.23 -3.98
CA ASN A 69 22.77 -1.30 -2.59
C ASN A 69 23.18 -2.75 -2.22
N PRO A 70 24.46 -2.98 -1.85
CA PRO A 70 24.93 -4.30 -1.46
C PRO A 70 24.31 -4.79 -0.14
N LYS A 71 23.80 -3.89 0.72
CA LYS A 71 23.19 -4.28 2.00
C LYS A 71 21.83 -4.97 1.84
N MET A 72 21.15 -4.77 0.71
CA MET A 72 19.87 -5.42 0.38
C MET A 72 20.06 -6.77 -0.32
N VAL A 73 21.30 -7.22 -0.44
CA VAL A 73 21.66 -8.50 -1.05
C VAL A 73 21.77 -9.53 0.07
N ARG A 74 21.00 -10.61 -0.05
CA ARG A 74 21.06 -11.74 0.88
C ARG A 74 21.50 -12.99 0.13
N THR A 75 22.05 -13.95 0.87
CA THR A 75 22.63 -15.17 0.29
C THR A 75 22.05 -16.39 1.00
N VAL A 76 21.71 -17.42 0.22
CA VAL A 76 21.35 -18.75 0.72
C VAL A 76 22.39 -19.74 0.22
N ARG A 77 22.88 -20.60 1.11
CA ARG A 77 23.82 -21.65 0.74
C ARG A 77 23.07 -22.93 0.40
N VAL A 78 23.32 -23.47 -0.80
CA VAL A 78 22.72 -24.72 -1.28
C VAL A 78 23.80 -25.79 -1.39
N GLU A 79 23.74 -26.80 -0.53
CA GLU A 79 24.75 -27.85 -0.47
C GLU A 79 24.73 -28.75 -1.69
N LYS A 80 23.57 -29.37 -1.97
CA LYS A 80 23.39 -30.35 -3.04
C LYS A 80 22.12 -30.05 -3.83
N ARG A 81 22.11 -30.50 -5.09
CA ARG A 81 20.92 -30.43 -5.94
C ARG A 81 19.93 -31.51 -5.52
N ILE A 82 18.70 -31.11 -5.25
CA ILE A 82 17.60 -32.05 -4.95
C ILE A 82 16.74 -32.20 -6.20
N ASN A 83 16.86 -33.37 -6.87
CA ASN A 83 16.14 -33.63 -8.12
C ASN A 83 14.61 -33.68 -7.94
N GLU A 84 14.13 -34.12 -6.77
CA GLU A 84 12.70 -34.23 -6.48
C GLU A 84 12.00 -32.88 -6.53
N ILE A 85 12.62 -31.85 -5.96
CA ILE A 85 12.13 -30.47 -5.98
C ILE A 85 12.06 -29.96 -7.42
N VAL A 86 13.13 -30.11 -8.19
CA VAL A 86 13.18 -29.64 -9.58
C VAL A 86 12.14 -30.37 -10.44
N ASN A 87 11.98 -31.68 -10.26
CA ASN A 87 11.00 -32.47 -10.98
C ASN A 87 9.56 -32.08 -10.62
N ARG A 88 9.28 -31.80 -9.33
CA ARG A 88 7.98 -31.29 -8.88
C ARG A 88 7.66 -29.94 -9.53
N LEU A 89 8.62 -29.02 -9.58
CA LEU A 89 8.44 -27.70 -10.20
C LEU A 89 8.27 -27.80 -11.73
N ASN A 90 9.00 -28.70 -12.39
CA ASN A 90 8.87 -28.89 -13.83
C ASN A 90 7.50 -29.48 -14.22
N LYS A 91 6.89 -30.32 -13.37
CA LYS A 91 5.54 -30.85 -13.60
C LYS A 91 4.46 -29.77 -13.59
N THR A 92 4.64 -28.73 -12.78
CA THR A 92 3.68 -27.61 -12.68
C THR A 92 4.02 -26.45 -13.62
N LYS A 93 5.08 -26.58 -14.41
CA LYS A 93 5.51 -25.55 -15.35
C LYS A 93 4.45 -25.35 -16.44
N VAL A 94 3.90 -24.14 -16.51
CA VAL A 94 3.00 -23.72 -17.59
C VAL A 94 3.68 -22.60 -18.35
N GLU A 95 4.03 -22.86 -19.61
CA GLU A 95 4.58 -21.85 -20.50
C GLU A 95 3.43 -21.02 -21.08
N ARG A 96 3.33 -19.78 -20.61
CA ARG A 96 2.43 -18.79 -21.20
C ARG A 96 3.26 -17.77 -21.96
N LYS A 97 2.71 -17.20 -23.03
CA LYS A 97 3.26 -16.03 -23.73
C LYS A 97 2.38 -14.81 -23.44
N PRO A 98 2.33 -14.32 -22.18
CA PRO A 98 1.54 -13.15 -21.86
C PRO A 98 2.15 -11.90 -22.49
N ASP A 99 1.29 -10.95 -22.87
CA ASP A 99 1.73 -9.60 -23.21
C ASP A 99 2.11 -8.86 -21.91
N LEU A 100 3.42 -8.79 -21.65
CA LEU A 100 3.99 -8.18 -20.45
C LEU A 100 3.63 -6.69 -20.33
N ARG A 101 3.39 -6.00 -21.45
CA ARG A 101 3.02 -4.59 -21.44
C ARG A 101 1.59 -4.42 -20.94
N ALA A 102 0.66 -5.22 -21.48
CA ALA A 102 -0.74 -5.19 -21.08
C ALA A 102 -0.92 -5.55 -19.59
N GLU A 103 -0.22 -6.58 -19.09
CA GLU A 103 -0.27 -6.94 -17.67
C GLU A 103 0.26 -5.82 -16.77
N ARG A 104 1.36 -5.18 -17.16
CA ARG A 104 1.93 -4.07 -16.38
C ARG A 104 1.00 -2.87 -16.36
N GLU A 105 0.39 -2.52 -17.49
CA GLU A 105 -0.57 -1.43 -17.58
C GLU A 105 -1.83 -1.71 -16.73
N ALA A 106 -2.32 -2.95 -16.72
CA ALA A 106 -3.45 -3.36 -15.89
C ALA A 106 -3.16 -3.24 -14.40
N VAL A 107 -1.98 -3.69 -13.94
CA VAL A 107 -1.56 -3.55 -12.54
C VAL A 107 -1.43 -2.08 -12.15
N ASN A 108 -0.77 -1.26 -12.98
CA ASN A 108 -0.61 0.17 -12.75
C ASN A 108 -1.95 0.92 -12.77
N ALA A 109 -2.91 0.50 -13.60
CA ALA A 109 -4.24 1.07 -13.64
C ALA A 109 -5.03 0.76 -12.35
N ALA A 110 -4.96 -0.49 -11.88
CA ALA A 110 -5.58 -0.90 -10.62
C ALA A 110 -5.00 -0.14 -9.42
N GLU A 111 -3.67 0.01 -9.35
CA GLU A 111 -3.00 0.77 -8.29
C GLU A 111 -3.40 2.27 -8.30
N ARG A 112 -3.49 2.87 -9.49
CA ARG A 112 -3.99 4.26 -9.63
C ARG A 112 -5.45 4.40 -9.22
N ALA A 113 -6.29 3.43 -9.56
CA ALA A 113 -7.70 3.43 -9.16
C ALA A 113 -7.85 3.33 -7.64
N GLU A 114 -7.08 2.45 -7.01
CA GLU A 114 -7.04 2.27 -5.55
C GLU A 114 -6.58 3.56 -4.84
N LYS A 115 -5.49 4.18 -5.33
CA LYS A 115 -5.00 5.46 -4.79
C LYS A 115 -6.02 6.60 -4.96
N LYS A 116 -6.75 6.63 -6.08
CA LYS A 116 -7.81 7.62 -6.33
C LYS A 116 -8.99 7.42 -5.38
N LEU A 117 -9.36 6.17 -5.11
CA LEU A 117 -10.42 5.84 -4.16
C LEU A 117 -10.04 6.28 -2.74
N GLN A 118 -8.84 5.93 -2.27
CA GLN A 118 -8.34 6.35 -0.96
C GLN A 118 -8.32 7.87 -0.80
N LEU A 119 -7.88 8.61 -1.84
CA LEU A 119 -7.89 10.07 -1.81
C LEU A 119 -9.32 10.63 -1.74
N ARG A 120 -10.27 10.03 -2.46
CA ARG A 120 -11.68 10.44 -2.45
C ARG A 120 -12.33 10.18 -1.09
N GLU A 121 -12.05 9.03 -0.48
CA GLU A 121 -12.53 8.72 0.87
C GLU A 121 -11.96 9.67 1.92
N LYS A 122 -10.66 9.98 1.84
CA LYS A 122 -10.02 10.94 2.73
C LYS A 122 -10.67 12.33 2.61
N LYS A 123 -10.88 12.83 1.38
CA LYS A 123 -11.56 14.12 1.15
C LYS A 123 -12.99 14.12 1.67
N ARG A 124 -13.75 13.04 1.44
CA ARG A 124 -15.13 12.93 1.95
C ARG A 124 -15.16 12.94 3.47
N ARG A 125 -14.21 12.29 4.13
CA ARG A 125 -14.10 12.30 5.60
C ARG A 125 -13.78 13.71 6.12
N GLU A 126 -12.82 14.40 5.50
CA GLU A 126 -12.48 15.79 5.85
C GLU A 126 -13.65 16.77 5.64
N GLU A 127 -14.44 16.60 4.57
CA GLU A 127 -15.64 17.42 4.34
C GLU A 127 -16.74 17.16 5.38
N MET A 128 -16.98 15.91 5.75
CA MET A 128 -17.95 15.55 6.80
C MET A 128 -17.54 16.12 8.15
N GLU A 129 -16.26 16.00 8.54
CA GLU A 129 -15.72 16.59 9.77
C GLU A 129 -15.86 18.12 9.78
N ARG A 130 -15.63 18.78 8.64
CA ARG A 130 -15.81 20.23 8.52
C ARG A 130 -17.26 20.64 8.69
N LEU A 131 -18.19 19.93 8.03
CA LEU A 131 -19.63 20.20 8.12
C LEU A 131 -20.15 19.98 9.54
N GLU A 132 -19.67 18.94 10.23
CA GLU A 132 -20.05 18.64 11.61
C GLU A 132 -19.51 19.69 12.59
N LYS A 133 -18.28 20.18 12.36
CA LYS A 133 -17.70 21.30 13.12
C LYS A 133 -18.47 22.61 12.89
N GLU A 134 -18.86 22.90 11.65
CA GLU A 134 -19.70 24.05 11.31
C GLU A 134 -21.07 23.94 11.98
N ARG A 135 -21.72 22.76 11.92
CA ARG A 135 -23.01 22.51 12.59
C ARG A 135 -22.91 22.64 14.10
N GLN A 136 -21.84 22.13 14.72
CA GLN A 136 -21.61 22.30 16.16
C GLN A 136 -21.32 23.77 16.52
N ALA A 137 -20.60 24.50 15.66
CA ALA A 137 -20.36 25.92 15.86
C ALA A 137 -21.66 26.72 15.70
N GLU A 138 -22.53 26.34 14.78
CA GLU A 138 -23.83 26.96 14.57
C GLU A 138 -24.78 26.70 15.74
N ILE A 139 -24.87 25.46 16.25
CA ILE A 139 -25.63 25.12 17.47
C ILE A 139 -25.07 25.84 18.69
N ARG A 140 -23.74 25.95 18.82
CA ARG A 140 -23.10 26.72 19.91
C ARG A 140 -23.24 28.22 19.73
N SER A 141 -23.42 28.71 18.51
CA SER A 141 -23.67 30.11 18.27
C SER A 141 -25.15 30.40 18.50
N TYR A 142 -25.43 31.31 19.42
CA TYR A 142 -26.79 31.84 19.64
C TYR A 142 -27.30 32.71 18.45
N LYS A 143 -26.75 32.54 17.24
CA LYS A 143 -27.01 33.39 16.07
C LYS A 143 -28.43 33.22 15.53
N GLY A 144 -28.99 32.00 15.58
CA GLY A 144 -30.40 31.74 15.26
C GLY A 144 -31.38 32.08 16.38
N LEU A 145 -30.87 32.29 17.61
CA LEU A 145 -31.67 32.69 18.78
C LEU A 145 -31.82 34.21 18.89
N MET A 146 -31.00 34.99 18.18
CA MET A 146 -31.13 36.44 18.09
C MET A 146 -32.11 36.87 16.99
N VAL A 147 -33.41 36.80 17.29
CA VAL A 147 -34.46 37.38 16.43
C VAL A 147 -34.71 38.82 16.89
N SER A 148 -34.36 39.82 16.08
CA SER A 148 -34.48 41.24 16.44
C SER A 148 -35.91 41.66 16.79
N GLU A 149 -36.92 41.00 16.20
CA GLU A 149 -38.34 41.26 16.47
C GLU A 149 -38.82 40.77 17.84
N LYS A 150 -38.11 39.80 18.45
CA LYS A 150 -38.42 39.25 19.78
C LYS A 150 -37.48 39.79 20.87
N MET A 151 -36.60 40.72 20.50
CA MET A 151 -35.65 41.35 21.42
C MET A 151 -36.26 42.61 22.02
N THR A 152 -36.62 42.54 23.29
CA THR A 152 -37.12 43.70 24.05
C THR A 152 -35.98 44.36 24.80
N SER A 153 -35.80 45.68 24.62
CA SER A 153 -34.81 46.44 25.39
C SER A 153 -35.32 46.66 26.82
N ASN A 154 -34.43 46.62 27.82
CA ASN A 154 -34.76 46.98 29.22
C ASN A 154 -35.43 48.37 29.33
N LYS A 155 -35.13 49.29 28.40
CA LYS A 155 -35.78 50.60 28.34
C LYS A 155 -37.24 50.54 27.90
N GLN A 156 -37.61 49.59 27.04
CA GLN A 156 -38.98 49.41 26.54
C GLN A 156 -39.85 48.66 27.57
N ILE A 157 -39.28 47.69 28.29
CA ILE A 157 -39.96 46.97 29.37
C ILE A 157 -40.30 47.93 30.53
N ALA A 158 -39.36 48.81 30.91
CA ALA A 158 -39.57 49.82 31.95
C ALA A 158 -40.62 50.88 31.58
N ALA A 159 -40.81 51.17 30.29
CA ALA A 159 -41.82 52.10 29.82
C ALA A 159 -43.23 51.49 29.74
N ALA A 160 -43.34 50.15 29.68
CA ALA A 160 -44.60 49.44 29.45
C ALA A 160 -45.37 49.04 30.72
N ASN A 161 -44.81 49.23 31.93
CA ASN A 161 -45.44 48.86 33.21
C ASN A 161 -46.10 47.45 33.23
N LYS A 162 -45.51 46.47 32.54
CA LYS A 162 -45.96 45.07 32.62
C LYS A 162 -45.72 44.55 34.05
N SER A 163 -46.72 43.90 34.62
CA SER A 163 -46.63 43.38 35.98
C SER A 163 -45.71 42.16 36.04
N LEU A 164 -45.08 41.92 37.20
CA LEU A 164 -44.13 40.82 37.40
C LEU A 164 -44.72 39.44 37.04
N GLN A 165 -46.03 39.27 37.25
CA GLN A 165 -46.77 38.04 36.92
C GLN A 165 -46.92 37.80 35.40
N GLU A 166 -47.13 38.85 34.60
CA GLU A 166 -47.24 38.70 33.14
C GLU A 166 -45.90 38.35 32.48
N LEU A 167 -44.78 38.71 33.13
CA LEU A 167 -43.44 38.32 32.71
C LEU A 167 -43.11 36.87 33.08
N GLU A 168 -43.74 36.33 34.13
CA GLU A 168 -43.59 34.93 34.54
C GLU A 168 -44.43 33.97 33.68
N GLU A 169 -45.61 34.39 33.22
CA GLU A 169 -46.47 33.59 32.32
C GLU A 169 -45.91 33.47 30.89
N ASP A 170 -45.24 34.50 30.36
CA ASP A 170 -44.58 34.46 29.04
C ASP A 170 -43.31 33.57 29.02
N PHE A 171 -42.82 33.13 30.20
CA PHE A 171 -41.61 32.32 30.37
C PHE A 171 -41.88 30.81 30.54
N MET A 172 -43.13 30.41 30.84
CA MET A 172 -43.59 29.02 31.00
C MET A 172 -44.25 28.49 29.73
#